data_AF-A0A0C9ZPX0-F1
#
_entry.id   AF-A0A0C9ZPX0-F1
#
_cell.length_a   1.000
_cell.length_b   1.000
_cell.length_c   1.000
_cell.angle_alpha   90.00
_cell.angle_beta   90.00
_cell.angle_gamma   90.00
#
_symmetry.space_group_name_H-M   'P 1'
#
loop_
_entity.id
_entity.type
_entity.pdbx_description
1 polymer ?
#
loop_
_entity_poly.entity_id
_entity_poly.type
_entity_poly.pdbx_seq_one_letter_code
_entity_poly.pdbx_strand_id
1 'polypeptide(L)'
;MVTKAEEPASPSIRQLQTKYAETIKLIKERIDAIREISPYVLIDVKNGNLCDATERIRMFKTDTIFYELVSSMSMELNTTHIGDVVARYFRYVMFSHTWEGEEPTFQDVSRKPVYEFDPHPLRRKLRCFCERVREDPEGYLWAWSDTCCIDKTDLTLLVESLRSMYNWYRDSALTIVVLAHGPVPPTLKNNRWMTRAWTLQELLAPKSIRFYDRDWNLYRGETRPNHKESPHIMQELADAIDVAQGTLVDFTPKSLGIRAKLRLASTRQATKKVDIAYALIGIFSSDLIPEYRDPEDALGLLLEGILHRDLDAKAVLDWVGKS
;
A
#
# COMPACT_ATOMS: atom_id res chain seq x y z
N MET A 1 -31.36 -22.02 50.56
CA MET A 1 -30.63 -21.51 49.38
C MET A 1 -30.38 -22.69 48.45
N VAL A 2 -31.22 -22.86 47.43
CA VAL A 2 -31.03 -23.90 46.41
C VAL A 2 -30.08 -23.33 45.36
N THR A 3 -28.87 -23.86 45.32
CA THR A 3 -27.94 -23.68 44.22
C THR A 3 -28.56 -24.30 42.97
N LYS A 4 -28.96 -23.47 42.01
CA LYS A 4 -29.28 -23.93 40.64
C LYS A 4 -27.99 -24.53 40.08
N ALA A 5 -27.91 -25.85 40.04
CA ALA A 5 -26.95 -26.54 39.21
C ALA A 5 -27.32 -26.25 37.75
N GLU A 6 -26.42 -25.61 37.01
CA GLU A 6 -26.56 -25.47 35.56
C GLU A 6 -26.58 -26.87 34.94
N GLU A 7 -27.70 -27.25 34.33
CA GLU A 7 -27.80 -28.51 33.60
C GLU A 7 -26.75 -28.55 32.48
N PRO A 8 -26.03 -29.67 32.30
CA PRO A 8 -25.02 -29.78 31.26
C PRO A 8 -25.66 -29.59 29.88
N ALA A 9 -25.16 -28.60 29.13
CA ALA A 9 -25.63 -28.31 27.77
C ALA A 9 -25.70 -29.59 26.91
N SER A 10 -26.77 -29.72 26.12
CA SER A 10 -27.01 -30.87 25.26
C SER A 10 -25.85 -31.08 24.27
N PRO A 11 -25.60 -32.32 23.80
CA PRO A 11 -24.51 -32.61 22.86
C PRO A 11 -24.51 -31.73 21.60
N SER A 12 -25.69 -31.32 21.12
CA SER A 12 -25.83 -30.41 19.98
C SER A 12 -25.42 -28.97 20.30
N ILE A 13 -25.75 -28.46 21.50
CA ILE A 13 -25.32 -27.13 21.95
C ILE A 13 -23.80 -27.09 22.14
N ARG A 14 -23.20 -28.14 22.71
CA ARG A 14 -21.73 -28.22 22.85
C ARG A 14 -21.01 -28.21 21.50
N GLN A 15 -21.52 -28.97 20.52
CA GLN A 15 -20.96 -28.97 19.17
C GLN A 15 -21.04 -27.59 18.49
N LEU A 16 -22.14 -26.87 18.68
CA LEU A 16 -22.28 -25.50 18.17
C LEU A 16 -21.32 -24.52 18.85
N GLN A 17 -21.16 -24.62 20.17
CA GLN A 17 -20.21 -23.79 20.94
C GLN A 17 -18.76 -24.04 20.50
N THR A 18 -18.36 -25.30 20.28
CA THR A 18 -17.03 -25.63 19.77
C THR A 18 -16.78 -25.04 18.39
N LYS A 19 -17.72 -25.19 17.45
CA LYS A 19 -17.57 -24.62 16.09
C LYS A 19 -17.52 -23.10 16.08
N TYR A 20 -18.33 -22.46 16.91
CA TYR A 20 -18.26 -21.02 17.11
C TYR A 20 -16.86 -20.59 17.57
N ALA A 21 -16.30 -21.27 18.58
CA ALA A 21 -14.96 -20.96 19.08
C ALA A 21 -13.86 -21.18 18.03
N GLU A 22 -13.93 -22.26 17.25
CA GLU A 22 -13.01 -22.54 16.14
C GLU A 22 -13.08 -21.47 15.04
N THR A 23 -14.28 -20.99 14.73
CA THR A 23 -14.51 -19.94 13.74
C THR A 23 -13.90 -18.61 14.18
N ILE A 24 -14.17 -18.21 15.43
CA ILE A 24 -13.58 -17.00 16.02
C ILE A 24 -12.05 -17.10 16.05
N LYS A 25 -11.51 -18.28 16.36
CA LYS A 25 -10.06 -18.52 16.32
C LYS A 25 -9.51 -18.33 14.91
N LEU A 26 -10.12 -18.93 13.89
CA LEU A 26 -9.68 -18.79 12.51
C LEU A 26 -9.77 -17.34 12.00
N ILE A 27 -10.86 -16.64 12.30
CA ILE A 27 -11.01 -15.21 11.97
C ILE A 27 -9.87 -14.42 12.60
N LYS A 28 -9.57 -14.67 13.88
CA LYS A 28 -8.48 -13.99 14.58
C LYS A 28 -7.13 -14.28 13.93
N GLU A 29 -6.83 -15.53 13.59
CA GLU A 29 -5.59 -15.90 12.90
C GLU A 29 -5.45 -15.20 11.55
N ARG A 30 -6.55 -15.06 10.78
CA ARG A 30 -6.55 -14.31 9.51
C ARG A 30 -6.33 -12.82 9.72
N ILE A 31 -6.97 -12.22 10.72
CA ILE A 31 -6.78 -10.82 11.08
C ILE A 31 -5.32 -10.55 11.50
N ASP A 32 -4.76 -11.40 12.36
CA ASP A 32 -3.38 -11.25 12.82
C ASP A 32 -2.41 -11.36 11.63
N ALA A 33 -2.61 -12.30 10.71
CA ALA A 33 -1.79 -12.42 9.51
C ALA A 33 -1.86 -11.17 8.60
N ILE A 34 -3.04 -10.57 8.43
CA ILE A 34 -3.18 -9.34 7.64
C ILE A 34 -2.51 -8.15 8.33
N ARG A 35 -2.57 -8.09 9.67
CA ARG A 35 -1.98 -7.01 10.46
C ARG A 35 -0.46 -6.90 10.23
N GLU A 36 0.23 -8.04 10.14
CA GLU A 36 1.69 -8.08 9.95
C GLU A 36 2.15 -7.52 8.59
N ILE A 37 1.27 -7.54 7.58
CA ILE A 37 1.59 -7.11 6.21
C ILE A 37 0.89 -5.82 5.77
N SER A 38 0.16 -5.16 6.67
CA SER A 38 -0.62 -3.97 6.36
C SER A 38 -0.01 -2.70 6.96
N PRO A 39 -0.29 -1.52 6.40
CA PRO A 39 0.05 -0.26 7.03
C PRO A 39 -0.53 -0.13 8.44
N TYR A 40 0.26 0.47 9.34
CA TYR A 40 -0.11 0.66 10.73
C TYR A 40 -1.40 1.48 10.87
N VAL A 41 -1.50 2.56 10.09
CA VAL A 41 -2.65 3.47 10.06
C VAL A 41 -3.20 3.57 8.64
N LEU A 42 -4.53 3.58 8.52
CA LEU A 42 -5.26 3.74 7.26
C LEU A 42 -6.35 4.80 7.45
N ILE A 43 -6.89 5.34 6.37
CA ILE A 43 -8.06 6.22 6.40
C ILE A 43 -9.31 5.36 6.19
N ASP A 44 -10.30 5.48 7.08
CA ASP A 44 -11.67 5.00 6.83
C ASP A 44 -12.31 5.91 5.78
N VAL A 45 -12.53 5.40 4.57
CA VAL A 45 -13.08 6.21 3.48
C VAL A 45 -14.53 6.62 3.70
N LYS A 46 -15.24 6.03 4.67
CA LYS A 46 -16.61 6.42 4.99
C LYS A 46 -16.67 7.77 5.69
N ASN A 47 -15.79 8.01 6.65
CA ASN A 47 -15.80 9.21 7.50
C ASN A 47 -14.55 10.10 7.34
N GLY A 48 -13.48 9.60 6.72
CA GLY A 48 -12.23 10.33 6.49
C GLY A 48 -11.32 10.38 7.72
N ASN A 49 -11.52 9.52 8.72
CA ASN A 49 -10.67 9.45 9.92
C ASN A 49 -9.51 8.49 9.73
N LEU A 50 -8.41 8.76 10.43
CA LEU A 50 -7.34 7.78 10.60
C LEU A 50 -7.80 6.65 11.53
N CYS A 51 -7.45 5.43 11.18
CA CYS A 51 -7.78 4.22 11.90
C CYS A 51 -6.56 3.31 12.01
N ASP A 52 -6.16 3.01 13.24
CA ASP A 52 -5.12 2.01 13.50
C ASP A 52 -5.66 0.57 13.37
N ALA A 53 -4.79 -0.43 13.50
CA ALA A 53 -5.21 -1.84 13.42
C ALA A 53 -6.26 -2.22 14.48
N THR A 54 -6.18 -1.68 15.70
CA THR A 54 -7.11 -1.97 16.79
C THR A 54 -8.51 -1.47 16.46
N GLU A 55 -8.61 -0.24 15.95
CA GLU A 55 -9.86 0.38 15.55
C GLU A 55 -10.50 -0.36 14.37
N ARG A 56 -9.71 -0.72 13.34
CA ARG A 56 -10.21 -1.50 12.19
C ARG A 56 -10.77 -2.86 12.63
N ILE A 57 -10.10 -3.54 13.56
CA ILE A 57 -10.58 -4.82 14.12
C ILE A 57 -11.87 -4.63 14.92
N ARG A 58 -11.96 -3.56 15.71
CA ARG A 58 -13.17 -3.21 16.45
C ARG A 58 -14.34 -2.97 15.50
N MET A 59 -14.11 -2.21 14.43
CA MET A 59 -15.11 -1.93 13.40
C MET A 59 -15.59 -3.21 12.73
N PHE A 60 -14.67 -4.10 12.33
CA PHE A 60 -15.00 -5.39 11.73
C PHE A 60 -15.91 -6.22 12.62
N LYS A 61 -15.60 -6.34 13.92
CA LYS A 61 -16.40 -7.11 14.88
C LYS A 61 -17.81 -6.56 15.12
N THR A 62 -18.03 -5.28 14.82
CA THR A 62 -19.35 -4.63 14.92
C THR A 62 -20.08 -4.54 13.59
N ASP A 63 -19.43 -4.95 12.50
CA ASP A 63 -20.00 -4.92 11.16
C ASP A 63 -20.94 -6.11 10.94
N THR A 64 -21.98 -5.92 10.13
CA THR A 64 -22.93 -6.98 9.74
C THR A 64 -22.22 -8.17 9.10
N ILE A 65 -21.14 -7.93 8.35
CA ILE A 65 -20.32 -8.97 7.71
C ILE A 65 -19.78 -9.96 8.75
N PHE A 66 -19.34 -9.49 9.92
CA PHE A 66 -18.85 -10.38 10.96
C PHE A 66 -19.98 -11.23 11.55
N TYR A 67 -21.15 -10.64 11.80
CA TYR A 67 -22.31 -11.38 12.28
C TYR A 67 -22.80 -12.40 11.26
N GLU A 68 -22.82 -12.07 9.98
CA GLU A 68 -23.16 -12.99 8.88
C GLU A 68 -22.14 -14.14 8.79
N LEU A 69 -20.86 -13.84 8.92
CA LEU A 69 -19.80 -14.85 8.89
C LEU A 69 -19.93 -15.86 10.04
N VAL A 70 -20.28 -15.37 11.22
CA VAL A 70 -20.48 -16.19 12.42
C VAL A 70 -21.84 -16.90 12.40
N SER A 71 -22.87 -16.31 11.79
CA SER A 71 -24.23 -16.87 11.74
C SER A 71 -24.50 -17.82 10.57
N SER A 72 -23.76 -17.70 9.45
CA SER A 72 -23.89 -18.56 8.26
C SER A 72 -23.32 -19.97 8.44
N MET A 73 -22.89 -20.29 9.66
CA MET A 73 -22.33 -21.57 10.06
C MET A 73 -23.40 -22.67 10.06
N SER A 74 -23.62 -23.27 8.89
CA SER A 74 -24.19 -24.62 8.75
C SER A 74 -23.08 -25.66 9.02
N MET A 75 -23.40 -26.96 8.95
CA MET A 75 -22.64 -28.04 9.60
C MET A 75 -21.15 -28.19 9.23
N GLU A 76 -20.57 -27.41 8.30
CA GLU A 76 -19.16 -27.47 7.89
C GLU A 76 -18.46 -26.09 7.94
N LEU A 77 -17.24 -26.06 8.46
CA LEU A 77 -16.40 -24.86 8.55
C LEU A 77 -15.79 -24.54 7.17
N ASN A 78 -16.24 -23.47 6.53
CA ASN A 78 -15.67 -23.02 5.24
C ASN A 78 -14.50 -22.05 5.46
N THR A 79 -13.30 -22.61 5.61
CA THR A 79 -12.08 -21.84 5.89
C THR A 79 -11.68 -20.89 4.76
N THR A 80 -11.96 -21.25 3.52
CA THR A 80 -11.72 -20.42 2.33
C THR A 80 -12.62 -19.17 2.37
N HIS A 81 -13.92 -19.36 2.59
CA HIS A 81 -14.87 -18.24 2.66
C HIS A 81 -14.52 -17.26 3.79
N ILE A 82 -14.16 -17.76 4.98
CA ILE A 82 -13.69 -16.92 6.08
C ILE A 82 -12.44 -16.13 5.69
N GLY A 83 -11.48 -16.78 5.03
CA GLY A 83 -10.29 -16.12 4.51
C GLY A 83 -10.62 -15.00 3.54
N ASP A 84 -11.48 -15.27 2.56
CA ASP A 84 -11.85 -14.31 1.52
C ASP A 84 -12.62 -13.11 2.07
N VAL A 85 -13.57 -13.32 3.00
CA VAL A 85 -14.34 -12.25 3.63
C VAL A 85 -13.43 -11.36 4.47
N VAL A 86 -12.56 -11.94 5.30
CA VAL A 86 -11.62 -11.19 6.13
C VAL A 86 -10.62 -10.43 5.23
N ALA A 87 -10.04 -11.09 4.23
CA ALA A 87 -9.14 -10.44 3.27
C ALA A 87 -9.83 -9.28 2.53
N ARG A 88 -11.07 -9.48 2.06
CA ARG A 88 -11.85 -8.43 1.37
C ARG A 88 -12.14 -7.24 2.28
N TYR A 89 -12.43 -7.48 3.56
CA TYR A 89 -12.75 -6.41 4.50
C TYR A 89 -11.53 -5.54 4.82
N PHE A 90 -10.35 -6.16 4.99
CA PHE A 90 -9.13 -5.43 5.41
C PHE A 90 -8.24 -4.96 4.26
N ARG A 91 -8.56 -5.30 3.00
CA ARG A 91 -7.80 -4.84 1.85
C ARG A 91 -7.85 -3.31 1.73
N TYR A 92 -6.73 -2.72 1.31
CA TYR A 92 -6.55 -1.27 1.25
C TYR A 92 -6.12 -0.81 -0.13
N VAL A 93 -6.39 0.47 -0.41
CA VAL A 93 -5.99 1.15 -1.63
C VAL A 93 -4.90 2.17 -1.30
N MET A 94 -3.82 2.16 -2.08
CA MET A 94 -2.69 3.06 -1.91
C MET A 94 -2.85 4.30 -2.79
N PHE A 95 -2.46 5.45 -2.27
CA PHE A 95 -2.35 6.68 -3.03
C PHE A 95 -0.92 6.91 -3.49
N SER A 96 -0.75 7.14 -4.80
CA SER A 96 0.53 7.52 -5.38
C SER A 96 0.36 8.77 -6.22
N HIS A 97 1.12 9.81 -5.91
CA HIS A 97 1.04 11.09 -6.60
C HIS A 97 2.33 11.88 -6.43
N THR A 98 2.41 12.98 -7.16
CA THR A 98 3.48 13.95 -6.93
C THR A 98 3.06 14.91 -5.83
N TRP A 99 3.81 14.93 -4.72
CA TRP A 99 3.63 15.94 -3.67
C TRP A 99 3.83 17.36 -4.24
N GLU A 100 2.92 18.24 -3.85
CA GLU A 100 2.91 19.65 -4.21
C GLU A 100 2.65 20.48 -2.95
N GLY A 101 3.50 21.46 -2.64
CA GLY A 101 3.31 22.33 -1.48
C GLY A 101 3.13 21.58 -0.14
N GLU A 102 2.22 22.09 0.70
CA GLU A 102 1.88 21.55 2.02
C GLU A 102 0.63 20.66 1.94
N GLU A 103 0.84 19.37 1.72
CA GLU A 103 -0.22 18.37 1.73
C GLU A 103 -0.60 17.96 3.16
N PRO A 104 -1.82 17.46 3.41
CA PRO A 104 -2.26 17.07 4.74
C PRO A 104 -1.30 16.08 5.41
N THR A 105 -0.92 16.41 6.64
CA THR A 105 -0.07 15.58 7.49
C THR A 105 -0.90 14.63 8.36
N PHE A 106 -0.23 13.71 9.06
CA PHE A 106 -0.86 12.83 10.04
C PHE A 106 -1.63 13.66 11.09
N GLN A 107 -1.00 14.69 11.63
CA GLN A 107 -1.54 15.57 12.67
C GLN A 107 -2.76 16.35 12.19
N ASP A 108 -2.82 16.73 10.92
CA ASP A 108 -3.98 17.42 10.36
C ASP A 108 -5.21 16.49 10.33
N VAL A 109 -5.03 15.26 9.84
CA VAL A 109 -6.13 14.28 9.73
C VAL A 109 -6.52 13.71 11.11
N SER A 110 -5.59 13.58 12.05
CA SER A 110 -5.90 13.19 13.44
C SER A 110 -6.79 14.21 14.16
N ARG A 111 -6.70 15.49 13.79
CA ARG A 111 -7.52 16.56 14.39
C ARG A 111 -8.85 16.76 13.69
N LYS A 112 -8.88 16.54 12.37
CA LYS A 112 -10.03 16.86 11.54
C LYS A 112 -10.16 15.84 10.40
N PRO A 113 -11.33 15.21 10.21
CA PRO A 113 -11.52 14.24 9.13
C PRO A 113 -11.27 14.84 7.74
N VAL A 114 -10.82 14.02 6.80
CA VAL A 114 -10.47 14.43 5.41
C VAL A 114 -11.60 15.24 4.75
N TYR A 115 -12.85 14.85 4.97
CA TYR A 115 -14.01 15.49 4.34
C TYR A 115 -14.32 16.88 4.89
N GLU A 116 -13.86 17.21 6.09
CA GLU A 116 -14.13 18.50 6.72
C GLU A 116 -13.04 19.55 6.43
N PHE A 117 -11.96 19.18 5.75
CA PHE A 117 -10.91 20.12 5.37
C PHE A 117 -11.42 21.31 4.53
N ASP A 118 -10.81 22.48 4.71
CA ASP A 118 -11.12 23.65 3.89
C ASP A 118 -10.81 23.37 2.41
N PRO A 119 -11.49 24.02 1.46
CA PRO A 119 -11.32 23.81 0.02
C PRO A 119 -9.99 24.37 -0.49
N HIS A 120 -8.90 23.70 -0.13
CA HIS A 120 -7.55 23.95 -0.65
C HIS A 120 -7.20 22.86 -1.68
N PRO A 121 -6.58 23.18 -2.83
CA PRO A 121 -6.30 22.20 -3.89
C PRO A 121 -5.59 20.92 -3.42
N LEU A 122 -4.63 21.07 -2.50
CA LEU A 122 -3.87 19.93 -1.94
C LEU A 122 -4.72 19.04 -1.04
N ARG A 123 -5.65 19.63 -0.28
CA ARG A 123 -6.60 18.90 0.57
C ARG A 123 -7.68 18.24 -0.28
N ARG A 124 -8.08 18.89 -1.37
CA ARG A 124 -8.98 18.32 -2.39
C ARG A 124 -8.40 17.05 -3.00
N LYS A 125 -7.08 16.99 -3.24
CA LYS A 125 -6.42 15.79 -3.78
C LYS A 125 -6.65 14.57 -2.88
N LEU A 126 -6.39 14.69 -1.57
CA LEU A 126 -6.63 13.60 -0.61
C LEU A 126 -8.13 13.26 -0.49
N ARG A 127 -9.00 14.26 -0.51
CA ARG A 127 -10.46 14.04 -0.50
C ARG A 127 -10.93 13.24 -1.71
N CYS A 128 -10.56 13.68 -2.92
CA CYS A 128 -10.94 13.01 -4.15
C CYS A 128 -10.35 11.60 -4.25
N PHE A 129 -9.18 11.37 -3.66
CA PHE A 129 -8.64 10.01 -3.49
C PHE A 129 -9.60 9.15 -2.65
N CYS A 130 -9.96 9.60 -1.44
CA CYS A 130 -10.85 8.85 -0.56
C CYS A 130 -12.24 8.63 -1.20
N GLU A 131 -12.78 9.63 -1.90
CA GLU A 131 -14.02 9.51 -2.67
C GLU A 131 -13.91 8.43 -3.75
N ARG A 132 -12.80 8.42 -4.50
CA ARG A 132 -12.59 7.42 -5.56
C ARG A 132 -12.46 6.00 -5.02
N VAL A 133 -11.84 5.84 -3.85
CA VAL A 133 -11.75 4.55 -3.17
C VAL A 133 -13.12 4.10 -2.69
N ARG A 134 -13.91 5.00 -2.09
CA ARG A 134 -15.26 4.74 -1.58
C ARG A 134 -16.25 4.38 -2.69
N GLU A 135 -16.13 5.02 -3.85
CA GLU A 135 -17.01 4.84 -5.00
C GLU A 135 -16.61 3.67 -5.90
N ASP A 136 -15.47 3.04 -5.63
CA ASP A 136 -15.03 1.88 -6.40
C ASP A 136 -16.02 0.71 -6.25
N PRO A 137 -16.45 0.05 -7.36
CA PRO A 137 -17.39 -1.07 -7.31
C PRO A 137 -16.91 -2.27 -6.48
N GLU A 138 -15.60 -2.36 -6.22
CA GLU A 138 -15.05 -3.35 -5.31
C GLU A 138 -15.45 -3.10 -3.84
N GLY A 139 -15.86 -1.89 -3.48
CA GLY A 139 -16.31 -1.57 -2.12
C GLY A 139 -15.17 -1.56 -1.11
N TYR A 140 -14.09 -0.83 -1.43
CA TYR A 140 -12.96 -0.65 -0.52
C TYR A 140 -13.34 0.23 0.67
N LEU A 141 -12.85 -0.13 1.86
CA LEU A 141 -13.10 0.62 3.10
C LEU A 141 -11.88 1.44 3.54
N TRP A 142 -10.69 1.06 3.08
CA TRP A 142 -9.43 1.58 3.61
C TRP A 142 -8.59 2.21 2.52
N ALA A 143 -8.12 3.43 2.80
CA ALA A 143 -7.25 4.20 1.94
C ALA A 143 -5.94 4.50 2.67
N TRP A 144 -4.83 4.60 1.94
CA TRP A 144 -3.52 4.92 2.50
C TRP A 144 -2.82 6.03 1.71
N SER A 145 -2.22 6.99 2.41
CA SER A 145 -1.35 8.03 1.85
C SER A 145 -0.14 8.23 2.74
N ASP A 146 1.06 8.25 2.16
CA ASP A 146 2.31 8.39 2.91
C ASP A 146 2.39 9.72 3.71
N THR A 147 1.64 10.73 3.25
CA THR A 147 1.66 12.07 3.85
C THR A 147 0.96 12.11 5.20
N CYS A 148 -0.11 11.32 5.37
CA CYS A 148 -0.98 11.38 6.55
C CYS A 148 -1.26 10.04 7.23
N CYS A 149 -0.83 8.91 6.67
CA CYS A 149 -0.92 7.59 7.31
C CYS A 149 0.39 7.16 7.99
N ILE A 150 1.43 7.99 7.93
CA ILE A 150 2.69 7.80 8.66
C ILE A 150 2.84 9.00 9.60
N ASP A 151 2.98 8.75 10.90
CA ASP A 151 3.38 9.80 11.83
C ASP A 151 4.87 10.09 11.66
N LYS A 152 5.18 11.18 10.95
CA LYS A 152 6.57 11.60 10.67
C LYS A 152 7.26 12.20 11.90
N THR A 153 6.57 12.37 13.03
CA THR A 153 7.14 12.86 14.29
C THR A 153 7.71 11.73 15.14
N ASP A 154 7.28 10.48 14.92
CA ASP A 154 7.88 9.28 15.50
C ASP A 154 8.90 8.70 14.52
N LEU A 155 10.20 8.90 14.81
CA LEU A 155 11.28 8.42 13.95
C LEU A 155 11.32 6.89 13.85
N THR A 156 10.90 6.17 14.87
CA THR A 156 10.89 4.70 14.88
C THR A 156 9.84 4.21 13.90
N LEU A 157 8.61 4.68 14.05
CA LEU A 157 7.51 4.35 13.15
C LEU A 157 7.76 4.82 11.73
N LEU A 158 8.39 5.99 11.54
CA LEU A 158 8.78 6.47 10.23
C LEU A 158 9.72 5.48 9.56
N VAL A 159 10.82 5.10 10.21
CA VAL A 159 11.81 4.18 9.63
C VAL A 159 11.21 2.80 9.34
N GLU A 160 10.40 2.25 10.26
CA GLU A 160 9.69 0.98 10.05
C GLU A 160 8.70 1.06 8.88
N SER A 161 7.99 2.18 8.74
CA SER A 161 7.08 2.41 7.63
C SER A 161 7.83 2.48 6.30
N LEU A 162 8.92 3.24 6.22
CA LEU A 162 9.72 3.38 5.00
C LEU A 162 10.29 2.02 4.54
N ARG A 163 10.70 1.16 5.48
CA ARG A 163 11.17 -0.21 5.18
C ARG A 163 10.04 -1.11 4.67
N SER A 164 8.81 -0.89 5.13
CA SER A 164 7.65 -1.72 4.81
C SER A 164 6.90 -1.27 3.56
N MET A 165 7.06 0.00 3.14
CA MET A 165 6.29 0.61 2.05
C MET A 165 6.26 -0.23 0.76
N TYR A 166 7.38 -0.81 0.33
CA TYR A 166 7.38 -1.67 -0.87
C TYR A 166 6.41 -2.84 -0.73
N ASN A 167 6.44 -3.54 0.41
CA ASN A 167 5.55 -4.68 0.67
C ASN A 167 4.11 -4.20 0.78
N TRP A 168 3.86 -3.05 1.41
CA TRP A 168 2.51 -2.47 1.46
C TRP A 168 1.97 -2.12 0.07
N TYR A 169 2.79 -1.56 -0.82
CA TYR A 169 2.37 -1.35 -2.21
C TYR A 169 2.12 -2.67 -2.94
N ARG A 170 2.96 -3.68 -2.71
CA ARG A 170 2.85 -5.01 -3.32
C ARG A 170 1.60 -5.79 -2.89
N ASP A 171 1.21 -5.64 -1.63
CA ASP A 171 0.09 -6.35 -1.01
C ASP A 171 -1.22 -5.52 -1.00
N SER A 172 -1.16 -4.26 -1.45
CA SER A 172 -2.35 -3.45 -1.69
C SER A 172 -3.28 -4.09 -2.73
N ALA A 173 -4.59 -3.87 -2.57
CA ALA A 173 -5.55 -4.34 -3.56
C ALA A 173 -5.54 -3.50 -4.84
N LEU A 174 -5.18 -2.23 -4.72
CA LEU A 174 -5.12 -1.27 -5.81
C LEU A 174 -4.18 -0.14 -5.42
N THR A 175 -3.39 0.35 -6.38
CA THR A 175 -2.73 1.65 -6.28
C THR A 175 -3.37 2.63 -7.23
N ILE A 176 -3.93 3.72 -6.70
CA ILE A 176 -4.45 4.83 -7.50
C ILE A 176 -3.32 5.84 -7.70
N VAL A 177 -2.95 6.05 -8.96
CA VAL A 177 -1.96 7.04 -9.36
C VAL A 177 -2.65 8.27 -9.92
N VAL A 178 -2.36 9.44 -9.35
CA VAL A 178 -2.79 10.73 -9.92
C VAL A 178 -1.60 11.46 -10.51
N LEU A 179 -1.68 11.69 -11.83
CA LEU A 179 -0.64 12.36 -12.60
C LEU A 179 -0.64 13.87 -12.35
N ALA A 180 0.56 14.45 -12.23
CA ALA A 180 0.73 15.89 -12.11
C ALA A 180 0.43 16.62 -13.42
N HIS A 181 0.42 17.96 -13.41
CA HIS A 181 0.35 18.74 -14.64
C HIS A 181 1.52 18.41 -15.56
N GLY A 182 1.21 18.29 -16.86
CA GLY A 182 2.17 17.95 -17.88
C GLY A 182 1.82 18.61 -19.20
N PRO A 183 2.70 18.46 -20.21
CA PRO A 183 2.45 18.94 -21.56
C PRO A 183 1.15 18.32 -22.13
N VAL A 184 0.51 19.03 -23.05
CA VAL A 184 -0.68 18.55 -23.76
C VAL A 184 -0.24 17.99 -25.13
N PRO A 185 -0.53 16.72 -25.46
CA PRO A 185 -1.31 15.75 -24.68
C PRO A 185 -0.50 15.15 -23.50
N PRO A 186 -1.17 14.85 -22.36
CA PRO A 186 -0.50 14.29 -21.19
C PRO A 186 -0.01 12.86 -21.47
N THR A 187 1.30 12.66 -21.42
CA THR A 187 1.95 11.35 -21.48
C THR A 187 2.51 10.97 -20.11
N LEU A 188 2.55 9.67 -19.82
CA LEU A 188 3.22 9.14 -18.64
C LEU A 188 4.71 9.49 -18.70
N LYS A 189 5.34 9.32 -19.86
CA LYS A 189 6.78 9.57 -20.07
C LYS A 189 7.23 10.96 -19.63
N ASN A 190 6.43 12.00 -19.88
CA ASN A 190 6.79 13.38 -19.56
C ASN A 190 6.19 13.87 -18.23
N ASN A 191 5.59 12.97 -17.44
CA ASN A 191 4.98 13.34 -16.18
C ASN A 191 6.03 13.38 -15.05
N ARG A 192 5.93 14.39 -14.17
CA ARG A 192 6.79 14.50 -12.97
C ARG A 192 6.69 13.27 -12.06
N TRP A 193 5.57 12.55 -12.09
CA TRP A 193 5.44 11.29 -11.37
C TRP A 193 6.50 10.27 -11.82
N MET A 194 6.83 10.18 -13.12
CA MET A 194 7.82 9.23 -13.63
C MET A 194 9.28 9.55 -13.26
N THR A 195 9.55 10.70 -12.65
CA THR A 195 10.90 11.11 -12.27
C THR A 195 11.12 11.20 -10.77
N ARG A 196 10.12 10.93 -9.92
CA ARG A 196 10.32 10.90 -8.47
C ARG A 196 10.91 9.58 -8.00
N ALA A 197 11.83 9.62 -7.03
CA ALA A 197 12.49 8.43 -6.47
C ALA A 197 11.47 7.39 -5.96
N TRP A 198 10.61 7.80 -5.03
CA TRP A 198 9.61 6.92 -4.41
C TRP A 198 8.66 6.26 -5.40
N THR A 199 8.19 6.99 -6.42
CA THR A 199 7.22 6.47 -7.40
C THR A 199 7.70 5.26 -8.20
N LEU A 200 9.01 4.98 -8.23
CA LEU A 200 9.53 3.78 -8.89
C LEU A 200 9.04 2.50 -8.19
N GLN A 201 9.09 2.44 -6.86
CA GLN A 201 8.51 1.30 -6.13
C GLN A 201 6.98 1.31 -6.18
N GLU A 202 6.35 2.48 -6.23
CA GLU A 202 4.88 2.63 -6.34
C GLU A 202 4.36 2.17 -7.72
N LEU A 203 5.22 2.18 -8.74
CA LEU A 203 4.95 1.61 -10.06
C LEU A 203 5.20 0.09 -10.10
N LEU A 204 6.36 -0.34 -9.58
CA LEU A 204 6.84 -1.71 -9.74
C LEU A 204 6.17 -2.68 -8.77
N ALA A 205 6.02 -2.30 -7.50
CA ALA A 205 5.56 -3.20 -6.45
C ALA A 205 4.09 -3.67 -6.61
N PRO A 206 3.10 -2.79 -6.91
CA PRO A 206 1.70 -3.20 -6.91
C PRO A 206 1.35 -4.19 -8.01
N LYS A 207 0.41 -5.09 -7.74
CA LYS A 207 -0.14 -6.00 -8.76
C LYS A 207 -1.25 -5.36 -9.59
N SER A 208 -1.92 -4.35 -9.02
CA SER A 208 -2.99 -3.60 -9.65
C SER A 208 -2.76 -2.10 -9.52
N ILE A 209 -2.90 -1.39 -10.64
CA ILE A 209 -2.70 0.07 -10.69
C ILE A 209 -3.81 0.72 -11.52
N ARG A 210 -4.19 1.95 -11.18
CA ARG A 210 -5.10 2.75 -11.98
C ARG A 210 -4.63 4.19 -12.06
N PHE A 211 -4.40 4.65 -13.28
CA PHE A 211 -3.93 6.00 -13.56
C PHE A 211 -5.10 6.95 -13.79
N TYR A 212 -5.01 8.11 -13.16
CA TYR A 212 -5.90 9.24 -13.35
C TYR A 212 -5.10 10.48 -13.76
N ASP A 213 -5.73 11.35 -14.53
CA ASP A 213 -5.21 12.70 -14.74
C ASP A 213 -5.43 13.59 -13.50
N ARG A 214 -4.93 14.83 -13.57
CA ARG A 214 -5.07 15.86 -12.52
C ARG A 214 -6.52 16.17 -12.12
N ASP A 215 -7.47 15.89 -13.01
CA ASP A 215 -8.88 16.23 -12.88
C ASP A 215 -9.71 14.99 -12.53
N TRP A 216 -9.04 13.89 -12.15
CA TRP A 216 -9.63 12.63 -11.72
C TRP A 216 -10.40 11.89 -12.82
N ASN A 217 -10.05 12.12 -14.08
CA ASN A 217 -10.52 11.28 -15.18
C ASN A 217 -9.54 10.11 -15.39
N LEU A 218 -10.07 8.97 -15.81
CA LEU A 218 -9.25 7.81 -16.15
C LEU A 218 -8.27 8.16 -17.26
N TYR A 219 -6.99 7.81 -17.06
CA TYR A 219 -5.95 8.10 -18.03
C TYR A 219 -6.28 7.47 -19.40
N ARG A 220 -6.33 8.30 -20.46
CA ARG A 220 -6.75 7.93 -21.83
C ARG A 220 -8.13 7.24 -21.89
N GLY A 221 -8.98 7.44 -20.89
CA GLY A 221 -10.28 6.77 -20.81
C GLY A 221 -10.18 5.26 -20.60
N GLU A 222 -9.06 4.73 -20.10
CA GLU A 222 -8.88 3.31 -19.83
C GLU A 222 -9.79 2.84 -18.68
N THR A 223 -10.82 2.06 -19.01
CA THR A 223 -11.83 1.58 -18.07
C THR A 223 -11.51 0.24 -17.42
N ARG A 224 -10.44 -0.45 -17.85
CA ARG A 224 -10.01 -1.69 -17.19
C ARG A 224 -9.77 -1.44 -15.69
N PRO A 225 -10.15 -2.39 -14.80
CA PRO A 225 -9.97 -2.24 -13.37
C PRO A 225 -8.49 -2.15 -12.97
N ASN A 226 -7.63 -2.85 -13.73
CA ASN A 226 -6.18 -2.86 -13.59
C ASN A 226 -5.51 -2.40 -14.89
N HIS A 227 -4.83 -1.25 -14.83
CA HIS A 227 -4.12 -0.69 -15.97
C HIS A 227 -2.85 -1.47 -16.32
N LYS A 228 -2.34 -2.36 -15.45
CA LYS A 228 -1.25 -3.31 -15.79
C LYS A 228 -1.66 -4.34 -16.85
N GLU A 229 -2.96 -4.53 -17.07
CA GLU A 229 -3.49 -5.39 -18.13
C GLU A 229 -3.71 -4.64 -19.45
N SER A 230 -3.42 -3.33 -19.48
CA SER A 230 -3.58 -2.49 -20.66
C SER A 230 -2.31 -2.49 -21.52
N PRO A 231 -2.32 -3.05 -22.74
CA PRO A 231 -1.12 -3.12 -23.58
C PRO A 231 -0.57 -1.74 -23.94
N HIS A 232 -1.44 -0.74 -24.10
CA HIS A 232 -1.01 0.60 -24.50
C HIS A 232 -0.36 1.38 -23.35
N ILE A 233 -0.91 1.29 -22.14
CA ILE A 233 -0.32 1.91 -20.95
C ILE A 233 1.00 1.21 -20.61
N MET A 234 1.03 -0.13 -20.67
CA MET A 234 2.25 -0.89 -20.37
C MET A 234 3.35 -0.64 -21.41
N GLN A 235 3.01 -0.51 -22.69
CA GLN A 235 3.98 -0.10 -23.71
C GLN A 235 4.52 1.31 -23.45
N GLU A 236 3.65 2.27 -23.13
CA GLU A 236 4.09 3.65 -22.83
C GLU A 236 5.03 3.70 -21.61
N LEU A 237 4.73 2.93 -20.55
CA LEU A 237 5.59 2.83 -19.37
C LEU A 237 6.91 2.12 -19.67
N ALA A 238 6.85 1.02 -20.43
CA ALA A 238 8.03 0.27 -20.87
C ALA A 238 9.00 1.18 -21.66
N ASP A 239 8.47 1.98 -22.59
CA ASP A 239 9.23 2.94 -23.39
C ASP A 239 9.76 4.12 -22.55
N ALA A 240 9.06 4.48 -21.48
CA ALA A 240 9.45 5.58 -20.60
C ALA A 240 10.62 5.20 -19.69
N ILE A 241 10.70 3.96 -19.21
CA ILE A 241 11.74 3.51 -18.27
C ILE A 241 12.71 2.47 -18.85
N ASP A 242 12.56 2.15 -20.14
CA ASP A 242 13.42 1.22 -20.90
C ASP A 242 13.47 -0.19 -20.30
N VAL A 243 12.31 -0.81 -20.06
CA VAL A 243 12.20 -2.20 -19.59
C VAL A 243 11.15 -2.98 -20.38
N ALA A 244 11.22 -4.31 -20.35
CA ALA A 244 10.18 -5.14 -20.95
C ALA A 244 8.83 -4.96 -20.24
N GLN A 245 7.72 -4.98 -20.99
CA GLN A 245 6.37 -4.89 -20.40
C GLN A 245 6.13 -5.95 -19.31
N GLY A 246 6.59 -7.18 -19.51
CA GLY A 246 6.45 -8.26 -18.54
C GLY A 246 7.10 -7.95 -17.18
N THR A 247 8.18 -7.16 -17.17
CA THR A 247 8.81 -6.68 -15.94
C THR A 247 7.90 -5.74 -15.15
N LEU A 248 7.05 -4.95 -15.82
CA LEU A 248 6.13 -4.02 -15.17
C LEU A 248 4.90 -4.73 -14.59
N VAL A 249 4.45 -5.81 -15.24
CA VAL A 249 3.27 -6.57 -14.85
C VAL A 249 3.53 -7.40 -13.59
N ASP A 250 4.62 -8.16 -13.56
CA ASP A 250 4.97 -9.04 -12.44
C ASP A 250 6.41 -8.78 -11.97
N PHE A 251 6.66 -7.56 -11.49
CA PHE A 251 7.96 -7.20 -10.95
C PHE A 251 8.21 -7.92 -9.63
N THR A 252 9.33 -8.62 -9.55
CA THR A 252 9.95 -9.08 -8.30
C THR A 252 11.33 -8.45 -8.19
N PRO A 253 11.92 -8.35 -6.98
CA PRO A 253 13.31 -7.95 -6.84
C PRO A 253 14.28 -8.83 -7.65
N LYS A 254 13.90 -10.04 -8.08
CA LYS A 254 14.73 -10.90 -8.93
C LYS A 254 14.54 -10.65 -10.42
N SER A 255 13.53 -9.87 -10.82
CA SER A 255 13.17 -9.64 -12.22
C SER A 255 14.19 -8.80 -12.99
N LEU A 256 15.08 -8.08 -12.29
CA LEU A 256 16.13 -7.25 -12.87
C LEU A 256 17.46 -7.47 -12.15
N GLY A 257 18.56 -7.44 -12.89
CA GLY A 257 19.91 -7.40 -12.31
C GLY A 257 20.22 -6.05 -11.65
N ILE A 258 21.27 -6.01 -10.82
CA ILE A 258 21.69 -4.81 -10.07
C ILE A 258 21.83 -3.59 -10.99
N ARG A 259 22.55 -3.72 -12.10
CA ARG A 259 22.79 -2.63 -13.04
C ARG A 259 21.50 -2.02 -13.59
N ALA A 260 20.52 -2.85 -13.95
CA ALA A 260 19.25 -2.38 -14.48
C ALA A 260 18.44 -1.62 -13.43
N LYS A 261 18.44 -2.12 -12.18
CA LYS A 261 17.81 -1.42 -11.05
C LYS A 261 18.48 -0.07 -10.75
N LEU A 262 19.82 -0.03 -10.71
CA LEU A 262 20.58 1.21 -10.48
C LEU A 262 20.34 2.22 -11.62
N ARG A 263 20.25 1.77 -12.87
CA ARG A 263 19.88 2.61 -14.01
C ARG A 263 18.47 3.18 -13.87
N LEU A 264 17.48 2.37 -13.47
CA LEU A 264 16.12 2.87 -13.23
C LEU A 264 16.13 3.95 -12.15
N ALA A 265 16.85 3.69 -11.07
CA ALA A 265 16.98 4.60 -9.94
C ALA A 265 17.70 5.91 -10.29
N SER A 266 18.74 5.87 -11.11
CA SER A 266 19.53 7.05 -11.50
C SER A 266 18.75 8.05 -12.36
N THR A 267 17.67 7.62 -13.02
CA THR A 267 16.74 8.51 -13.74
C THR A 267 15.77 9.25 -12.82
N ARG A 268 15.75 8.92 -11.52
CA ARG A 268 14.83 9.50 -10.54
C ARG A 268 15.48 10.61 -9.72
N GLN A 269 14.64 11.46 -9.15
CA GLN A 269 14.98 12.63 -8.36
C GLN A 269 14.28 12.56 -7.00
N ALA A 270 14.98 12.99 -5.96
CA ALA A 270 14.44 13.14 -4.62
C ALA A 270 14.76 14.53 -4.08
N THR A 271 13.90 15.03 -3.19
CA THR A 271 14.15 16.30 -2.50
C THR A 271 15.18 16.11 -1.38
N LYS A 272 15.10 15.00 -0.64
CA LYS A 272 16.09 14.62 0.38
C LYS A 272 16.98 13.51 -0.18
N LYS A 273 18.29 13.58 0.04
CA LYS A 273 19.24 12.56 -0.44
C LYS A 273 18.90 11.16 0.08
N VAL A 274 18.56 11.09 1.36
CA VAL A 274 18.15 9.85 2.04
C VAL A 274 16.99 9.13 1.33
N ASP A 275 16.07 9.86 0.72
CA ASP A 275 14.90 9.26 0.02
C ASP A 275 15.31 8.42 -1.20
N ILE A 276 16.46 8.69 -1.82
CA ILE A 276 16.97 7.85 -2.93
C ILE A 276 17.27 6.45 -2.40
N ALA A 277 17.95 6.33 -1.27
CA ALA A 277 18.30 5.04 -0.67
C ALA A 277 17.04 4.29 -0.23
N TYR A 278 16.12 4.95 0.48
CA TYR A 278 14.92 4.30 0.98
C TYR A 278 13.95 3.86 -0.12
N ALA A 279 13.82 4.65 -1.21
CA ALA A 279 13.02 4.26 -2.37
C ALA A 279 13.55 3.01 -3.10
N LEU A 280 14.80 2.61 -2.85
CA LEU A 280 15.45 1.47 -3.48
C LEU A 280 15.40 0.19 -2.65
N ILE A 281 15.16 0.26 -1.33
CA ILE A 281 15.19 -0.90 -0.41
C ILE A 281 14.34 -2.05 -0.96
N GLY A 282 13.08 -1.78 -1.29
CA GLY A 282 12.16 -2.79 -1.80
C GLY A 282 12.52 -3.35 -3.18
N ILE A 283 13.19 -2.55 -4.01
CA ILE A 283 13.61 -2.95 -5.37
C ILE A 283 14.82 -3.90 -5.31
N PHE A 284 15.69 -3.73 -4.32
CA PHE A 284 16.88 -4.56 -4.10
C PHE A 284 16.67 -5.72 -3.10
N SER A 285 15.43 -5.96 -2.67
CA SER A 285 15.05 -6.89 -1.60
C SER A 285 15.17 -6.26 -0.20
N SER A 286 14.08 -6.34 0.56
CA SER A 286 13.75 -5.61 1.80
C SER A 286 14.75 -5.71 2.96
N ASP A 287 15.69 -6.66 2.91
CA ASP A 287 16.61 -6.91 4.01
C ASP A 287 17.81 -5.95 4.00
N LEU A 288 17.97 -5.15 2.94
CA LEU A 288 18.96 -4.08 2.88
C LEU A 288 18.41 -2.85 3.61
N ILE A 289 18.77 -2.73 4.87
CA ILE A 289 18.29 -1.67 5.73
C ILE A 289 19.44 -0.67 5.94
N PRO A 290 19.48 0.46 5.22
CA PRO A 290 20.39 1.53 5.58
C PRO A 290 20.03 2.03 6.99
N GLU A 291 21.02 2.16 7.87
CA GLU A 291 20.79 2.80 9.15
C GLU A 291 20.44 4.27 8.90
N TYR A 292 19.34 4.77 9.48
CA TYR A 292 19.01 6.21 9.49
C TYR A 292 19.94 6.97 10.46
N ARG A 293 21.25 6.71 10.38
CA ARG A 293 22.27 7.28 11.27
C ARG A 293 23.00 8.44 10.60
N ASP A 294 23.19 8.36 9.27
CA ASP A 294 23.75 9.43 8.45
C ASP A 294 22.93 9.60 7.15
N PRO A 295 22.07 10.62 7.04
CA PRO A 295 21.29 10.87 5.84
C PRO A 295 22.14 11.29 4.63
N GLU A 296 23.39 11.73 4.82
CA GLU A 296 24.30 12.09 3.73
C GLU A 296 24.97 10.87 3.09
N ASP A 297 25.14 9.76 3.83
CA ASP A 297 25.76 8.52 3.33
C ASP A 297 24.77 7.36 3.13
N ALA A 298 23.47 7.61 3.26
CA ALA A 298 22.44 6.57 3.15
C ALA A 298 22.50 5.77 1.84
N LEU A 299 22.87 6.42 0.72
CA LEU A 299 23.08 5.74 -0.56
C LEU A 299 24.36 4.89 -0.54
N GLY A 300 25.46 5.41 0.02
CA GLY A 300 26.72 4.66 0.17
C GLY A 300 26.52 3.38 0.97
N LEU A 301 25.85 3.48 2.12
CA LEU A 301 25.49 2.33 2.98
C LEU A 301 24.60 1.31 2.26
N LEU A 302 23.63 1.76 1.46
CA LEU A 302 22.80 0.87 0.65
C LEU A 302 23.66 0.12 -0.38
N LEU A 303 24.51 0.84 -1.12
CA LEU A 303 25.38 0.27 -2.14
C LEU A 303 26.39 -0.71 -1.51
N GLU A 304 26.96 -0.39 -0.35
CA GLU A 304 27.81 -1.28 0.44
C GLU A 304 27.05 -2.56 0.84
N GLY A 305 25.81 -2.43 1.31
CA GLY A 305 24.96 -3.58 1.62
C GLY A 305 24.71 -4.47 0.39
N ILE A 306 24.49 -3.88 -0.78
CA ILE A 306 24.35 -4.61 -2.05
C ILE A 306 25.65 -5.35 -2.39
N LEU A 307 26.81 -4.68 -2.28
CA LEU A 307 28.14 -5.24 -2.54
C LEU A 307 28.44 -6.47 -1.68
N HIS A 308 28.05 -6.45 -0.39
CA HIS A 308 28.33 -7.55 0.53
C HIS A 308 27.51 -8.80 0.26
N ARG A 309 26.38 -8.70 -0.44
CA ARG A 309 25.43 -9.81 -0.62
C ARG A 309 25.50 -10.46 -1.99
N ASP A 310 25.82 -9.69 -3.02
CA ASP A 310 25.74 -10.17 -4.40
C ASP A 310 27.14 -10.35 -4.99
N LEU A 311 27.42 -11.54 -5.53
CA LEU A 311 28.73 -11.88 -6.11
C LEU A 311 29.01 -11.10 -7.40
N ASP A 312 27.97 -10.52 -8.03
CA ASP A 312 28.08 -9.64 -9.21
C ASP A 312 28.21 -8.14 -8.84
N ALA A 313 28.59 -7.87 -7.59
CA ALA A 313 28.85 -6.57 -6.96
C ALA A 313 29.64 -5.54 -7.79
N LYS A 314 30.43 -5.96 -8.79
CA LYS A 314 31.15 -5.02 -9.67
C LYS A 314 30.20 -4.07 -10.42
N ALA A 315 28.94 -4.45 -10.63
CA ALA A 315 27.90 -3.62 -11.24
C ALA A 315 27.47 -2.40 -10.39
N VAL A 316 27.80 -2.36 -9.10
CA VAL A 316 27.50 -1.21 -8.22
C VAL A 316 28.29 0.05 -8.62
N LEU A 317 29.46 -0.13 -9.24
CA LEU A 317 30.28 0.95 -9.77
C LEU A 317 29.66 1.64 -11.01
N ASP A 318 28.57 1.08 -11.56
CA ASP A 318 27.85 1.65 -12.71
C ASP A 318 26.79 2.71 -12.30
N TRP A 319 26.76 3.15 -11.03
CA TRP A 319 25.88 4.24 -10.61
C TRP A 319 26.23 5.55 -11.34
N VAL A 320 25.27 6.06 -12.11
CA VAL A 320 25.39 7.31 -12.88
C VAL A 320 24.45 8.42 -12.41
N GLY A 321 23.74 8.20 -11.29
CA GLY A 321 22.81 9.19 -10.72
C GLY A 321 23.51 10.26 -9.89
N LYS A 322 22.79 11.33 -9.56
CA LYS A 322 23.31 12.34 -8.61
C LYS A 322 23.30 11.77 -7.20
N SER A 323 24.42 11.93 -6.48
CA SER A 323 24.60 11.60 -5.05
C SER A 323 23.98 12.65 -4.13
#